data_AF-A0A8H5BXR1-F1
#
_entry.id   AF-A0A8H5BXR1-F1
#
_cell.length_a   1.000
_cell.length_b   1.000
_cell.length_c   1.000
_cell.angle_alpha   90.00
_cell.angle_beta   90.00
_cell.angle_gamma   90.00
#
_symmetry.space_group_name_H-M   'P 1'
#
loop_
_entity.id
_entity.type
_entity.pdbx_description
1 polymer ?
#
loop_
_entity_poly.entity_id
_entity_poly.type
_entity_poly.pdbx_seq_one_letter_code
_entity_poly.pdbx_strand_id
1 'polypeptide(L)'
;MSTTASSSLPALHIWPGQWGLSSFDPLCLAAVLHLQIAIPGKFTVTETSNPDSSPTGQLPFLVHGQHTVTSFPSIIKYVAGLRNAEYNTYPEADLDVHLTPRERSQRTAWFANAESHLGDLVYHSLYSNQDNWTKLTAAALGTMYPVPQKYYVPRRIRDSYHLRLAAAGLWQPFVEDPEKSKESPFSKEAKPPTKEELAKNPSLARAFDKQKAC
;
A
#
# COMPACT_ATOMS: atom_id res chain seq x y z
N MET A 1 32.63 -16.60 -27.96
CA MET A 1 32.13 -15.25 -27.60
C MET A 1 31.28 -15.42 -26.36
N SER A 2 31.89 -15.23 -25.19
CA SER A 2 31.25 -15.46 -23.90
C SER A 2 30.54 -14.19 -23.47
N THR A 3 29.21 -14.22 -23.47
CA THR A 3 28.37 -13.12 -22.99
C THR A 3 28.54 -13.04 -21.47
N THR A 4 29.26 -12.03 -20.99
CA THR A 4 29.29 -11.69 -19.57
C THR A 4 27.89 -11.21 -19.18
N ALA A 5 27.11 -12.09 -18.55
CA ALA A 5 25.90 -11.66 -17.87
C ALA A 5 26.32 -10.64 -16.82
N SER A 6 25.99 -9.37 -17.04
CA SER A 6 26.00 -8.36 -15.98
C SER A 6 25.15 -8.92 -14.83
N SER A 7 25.78 -9.30 -13.71
CA SER A 7 25.04 -9.76 -12.53
C SER A 7 24.31 -8.55 -11.96
N SER A 8 23.11 -8.29 -12.47
CA SER A 8 22.23 -7.25 -11.94
C SER A 8 21.93 -7.58 -10.49
N LEU A 9 22.10 -6.63 -9.58
CA LEU A 9 21.68 -6.84 -8.19
C LEU A 9 20.16 -7.09 -8.13
N PRO A 10 19.67 -7.94 -7.21
CA PRO A 10 18.26 -8.10 -6.94
C PRO A 10 17.60 -6.74 -6.62
N ALA A 11 16.53 -6.40 -7.33
CA ALA A 11 15.74 -5.19 -7.14
C ALA A 11 14.39 -5.57 -6.51
N LEU A 12 14.16 -5.10 -5.28
CA LEU A 12 12.91 -5.28 -4.55
C LEU A 12 11.98 -4.11 -4.81
N HIS A 13 10.82 -4.40 -5.38
CA HIS A 13 9.76 -3.42 -5.61
C HIS A 13 8.75 -3.46 -4.46
N ILE A 14 8.54 -2.32 -3.82
CA ILE A 14 7.69 -2.18 -2.63
C ILE A 14 6.71 -1.00 -2.77
N TRP A 15 5.69 -1.00 -1.93
CA TRP A 15 4.86 0.18 -1.71
C TRP A 15 5.69 1.34 -1.11
N PRO A 16 5.41 2.60 -1.47
CA PRO A 16 6.12 3.77 -0.92
C PRO A 16 6.06 3.86 0.60
N GLY A 17 7.09 4.46 1.19
CA GLY A 17 7.19 4.68 2.63
C GLY A 17 6.11 5.62 3.19
N GLN A 18 5.67 5.36 4.43
CA GLN A 18 4.80 6.23 5.22
C GLN A 18 5.13 6.12 6.70
N TRP A 19 4.80 7.17 7.47
CA TRP A 19 4.94 7.17 8.94
C TRP A 19 6.35 6.87 9.46
N GLY A 20 7.39 7.24 8.68
CA GLY A 20 8.80 6.97 9.01
C GLY A 20 9.25 5.53 8.74
N LEU A 21 8.41 4.71 8.09
CA LEU A 21 8.74 3.35 7.68
C LEU A 21 9.12 3.30 6.19
N SER A 22 9.94 2.31 5.82
CA SER A 22 10.33 2.06 4.42
C SER A 22 9.15 1.69 3.52
N SER A 23 8.06 1.18 4.11
CA SER A 23 6.80 0.88 3.41
C SER A 23 5.65 0.92 4.41
N PHE A 24 4.46 1.32 3.95
CA PHE A 24 3.24 1.23 4.78
C PHE A 24 2.66 -0.19 4.83
N ASP A 25 3.01 -1.03 3.85
CA ASP A 25 2.51 -2.40 3.75
C ASP A 25 3.38 -3.36 4.59
N PRO A 26 2.77 -4.20 5.46
CA PRO A 26 3.51 -5.09 6.35
C PRO A 26 4.37 -6.12 5.59
N LEU A 27 3.90 -6.65 4.46
CA LEU A 27 4.66 -7.63 3.69
C LEU A 27 5.85 -7.00 2.96
N CYS A 28 5.68 -5.80 2.41
CA CYS A 28 6.78 -5.01 1.86
C CYS A 28 7.85 -4.70 2.92
N LEU A 29 7.43 -4.29 4.13
CA LEU A 29 8.35 -4.03 5.23
C LEU A 29 9.11 -5.29 5.64
N ALA A 30 8.40 -6.42 5.78
CA ALA A 30 9.01 -7.71 6.08
C ALA A 30 10.03 -8.13 5.01
N ALA A 31 9.73 -7.90 3.73
CA ALA A 31 10.64 -8.19 2.61
C ALA A 31 11.93 -7.37 2.72
N VAL A 32 11.83 -6.06 2.95
CA VAL A 32 13.00 -5.19 3.13
C VAL A 32 13.86 -5.67 4.29
N LEU A 33 13.26 -5.93 5.46
CA LEU A 33 13.98 -6.40 6.64
C LEU A 33 14.65 -7.75 6.41
N HIS A 34 13.96 -8.69 5.75
CA HIS A 34 14.53 -9.99 5.41
C HIS A 34 15.76 -9.85 4.51
N LEU A 35 15.68 -9.03 3.45
CA LEU A 35 16.80 -8.82 2.53
C LEU A 35 17.97 -8.08 3.21
N GLN A 36 17.70 -7.15 4.13
CA GLN A 36 18.75 -6.49 4.92
C GLN A 36 19.54 -7.49 5.75
N ILE A 37 18.89 -8.53 6.29
CA ILE A 37 19.55 -9.55 7.12
C ILE A 37 20.25 -10.59 6.23
N ALA A 38 19.60 -11.06 5.15
CA ALA A 38 20.10 -12.14 4.30
C ALA A 38 21.20 -11.70 3.32
N ILE A 39 21.06 -10.52 2.71
CA ILE A 39 21.95 -10.03 1.63
C ILE A 39 22.28 -8.54 1.79
N PRO A 40 22.86 -8.12 2.94
CA PRO A 40 23.10 -6.71 3.25
C PRO A 40 23.93 -6.02 2.16
N GLY A 41 23.45 -4.87 1.68
CA GLY A 41 24.12 -4.07 0.65
C GLY A 41 24.18 -4.69 -0.75
N LYS A 42 23.55 -5.85 -0.96
CA LYS A 42 23.57 -6.58 -2.25
C LYS A 42 22.19 -6.64 -2.90
N PHE A 43 21.35 -5.65 -2.63
CA PHE A 43 20.05 -5.47 -3.26
C PHE A 43 19.70 -3.98 -3.34
N THR A 44 18.76 -3.65 -4.22
CA THR A 44 18.20 -2.30 -4.33
C THR A 44 16.73 -2.33 -3.99
N VAL A 45 16.22 -1.22 -3.46
CA VAL A 45 14.80 -1.04 -3.16
C VAL A 45 14.24 0.02 -4.08
N THR A 46 13.15 -0.30 -4.77
CA THR A 46 12.44 0.62 -5.66
C THR A 46 11.02 0.77 -5.16
N GLU A 47 10.62 2.00 -4.85
CA GLU A 47 9.25 2.30 -4.49
C GLU A 47 8.37 2.39 -5.74
N THR A 48 7.22 1.73 -5.71
CA THR A 48 6.24 1.77 -6.80
C THR A 48 4.82 1.85 -6.24
N SER A 49 4.06 2.82 -6.73
CA SER A 49 2.63 2.93 -6.45
C SER A 49 1.79 2.10 -7.43
N ASN A 50 2.41 1.44 -8.42
CA ASN A 50 1.70 0.67 -9.44
C ASN A 50 1.87 -0.84 -9.23
N PRO A 51 0.88 -1.54 -8.66
CA PRO A 51 0.95 -2.98 -8.48
C PRO A 51 0.93 -3.76 -9.80
N ASP A 52 0.42 -3.17 -10.90
CA ASP A 52 0.36 -3.80 -12.23
C ASP A 52 1.76 -3.96 -12.86
N SER A 53 2.79 -3.37 -12.26
CA SER A 53 4.19 -3.65 -12.61
C SER A 53 4.63 -5.07 -12.23
N SER A 54 3.91 -5.71 -11.32
CA SER A 54 4.09 -7.10 -10.93
C SER A 54 3.31 -8.02 -11.87
N PRO A 55 3.85 -9.20 -12.27
CA PRO A 55 3.11 -10.20 -13.03
C PRO A 55 1.80 -10.64 -12.37
N THR A 56 1.72 -10.56 -11.04
CA THR A 56 0.54 -10.95 -10.26
C THR A 56 -0.33 -9.77 -9.82
N GLY A 57 0.04 -8.53 -10.16
CA GLY A 57 -0.67 -7.35 -9.69
C GLY A 57 -0.56 -7.13 -8.18
N GLN A 58 0.51 -7.64 -7.55
CA GLN A 58 0.73 -7.56 -6.10
C GLN A 58 2.16 -7.14 -5.76
N LEU A 59 2.29 -6.36 -4.71
CA LEU A 59 3.55 -5.99 -4.05
C LEU A 59 3.63 -6.71 -2.69
N PRO A 60 4.83 -7.07 -2.22
CA PRO A 60 6.14 -6.86 -2.86
C PRO A 60 6.45 -7.89 -3.97
N PHE A 61 7.34 -7.52 -4.89
CA PHE A 61 7.96 -8.45 -5.85
C PHE A 61 9.46 -8.15 -6.03
N LEU A 62 10.23 -9.18 -6.39
CA LEU A 62 11.67 -9.11 -6.60
C LEU A 62 12.00 -9.35 -8.07
N VAL A 63 12.87 -8.53 -8.64
CA VAL A 63 13.43 -8.72 -9.98
C VAL A 63 14.92 -8.99 -9.86
N HIS A 64 15.39 -10.10 -10.45
CA HIS A 64 16.81 -10.44 -10.49
C HIS A 64 17.14 -11.03 -11.87
N GLY A 65 17.80 -10.24 -12.72
CA GLY A 65 18.07 -10.63 -14.10
C GLY A 65 16.77 -10.86 -14.88
N GLN A 66 16.58 -12.11 -15.34
CA GLN A 66 15.37 -12.54 -16.06
C GLN A 66 14.29 -13.14 -15.14
N HIS A 67 14.56 -13.21 -13.83
CA HIS A 67 13.63 -13.79 -12.86
C HIS A 67 12.80 -12.69 -12.20
N THR A 68 11.49 -12.88 -12.18
CA THR A 68 10.55 -12.08 -11.39
C THR A 68 9.85 -12.98 -10.39
N VAL A 69 9.99 -12.66 -9.11
CA VAL A 69 9.46 -13.46 -8.00
C VAL A 69 8.45 -12.64 -7.24
N THR A 70 7.21 -13.13 -7.18
CA THR A 70 6.08 -12.47 -6.56
C THR A 70 5.69 -13.15 -5.25
N SER A 71 5.21 -12.39 -4.27
CA SER A 71 4.82 -12.83 -2.92
C SER A 71 6.00 -13.05 -1.97
N PHE A 72 5.81 -12.64 -0.72
CA PHE A 72 6.85 -12.65 0.31
C PHE A 72 7.47 -14.05 0.58
N PRO A 73 6.71 -15.15 0.72
CA PRO A 73 7.30 -16.48 0.92
C PRO A 73 8.15 -16.94 -0.26
N SER A 74 7.74 -16.59 -1.48
CA SER A 74 8.48 -16.90 -2.70
C SER A 74 9.79 -16.10 -2.78
N ILE A 75 9.76 -14.83 -2.37
CA ILE A 75 10.96 -13.98 -2.27
C ILE A 75 11.96 -14.59 -1.29
N ILE A 76 11.52 -14.98 -0.07
CA ILE A 76 12.41 -15.66 0.91
C ILE A 76 13.04 -16.91 0.30
N LYS A 77 12.21 -17.77 -0.33
CA LYS A 77 12.69 -19.01 -0.95
C LYS A 77 13.70 -18.74 -2.07
N TYR A 78 13.47 -17.71 -2.87
CA TYR A 78 14.38 -17.32 -3.94
C TYR A 78 15.72 -16.82 -3.40
N VAL A 79 15.69 -15.93 -2.40
CA VAL A 79 16.90 -15.39 -1.75
C VAL A 79 17.71 -16.50 -1.11
N ALA A 80 17.08 -17.43 -0.38
CA ALA A 80 17.76 -18.61 0.16
C ALA A 80 18.40 -19.47 -0.95
N GLY A 81 17.77 -19.56 -2.12
CA GLY A 81 18.30 -20.24 -3.30
C GLY A 81 19.56 -19.58 -3.90
N LEU A 82 19.73 -18.27 -3.74
CA LEU A 82 20.92 -17.55 -4.23
C LEU A 82 22.21 -18.06 -3.60
N ARG A 83 22.15 -18.55 -2.36
CA ARG A 83 23.29 -19.17 -1.69
C ARG A 83 23.85 -20.36 -2.47
N ASN A 84 22.98 -21.17 -3.06
CA ASN A 84 23.38 -22.36 -3.81
C ASN A 84 23.85 -22.00 -5.23
N ALA A 85 23.24 -20.97 -5.84
CA ALA A 85 23.58 -20.54 -7.21
C ALA A 85 24.87 -19.71 -7.26
N GLU A 86 25.07 -18.82 -6.29
CA GLU A 86 26.13 -17.81 -6.28
C GLU A 86 26.75 -17.68 -4.88
N TYR A 87 27.28 -18.78 -4.35
CA TYR A 87 27.83 -18.83 -2.98
C TYR A 87 28.89 -17.75 -2.69
N ASN A 88 29.75 -17.43 -3.66
CA ASN A 88 30.77 -16.38 -3.52
C ASN A 88 30.16 -14.99 -3.32
N THR A 89 28.99 -14.74 -3.94
CA THR A 89 28.28 -13.47 -3.86
C THR A 89 27.35 -13.44 -2.66
N TYR A 90 26.67 -14.54 -2.33
CA TYR A 90 25.60 -14.58 -1.32
C TYR A 90 25.77 -15.76 -0.32
N PRO A 91 26.85 -15.79 0.49
CA PRO A 91 27.14 -16.93 1.37
C PRO A 91 26.09 -17.14 2.47
N GLU A 92 25.52 -16.04 2.98
CA GLU A 92 24.58 -15.99 4.11
C GLU A 92 23.11 -15.82 3.68
N ALA A 93 22.79 -16.05 2.40
CA ALA A 93 21.44 -15.77 1.88
C ALA A 93 20.35 -16.69 2.48
N ASP A 94 20.73 -17.90 2.91
CA ASP A 94 19.83 -18.85 3.56
C ASP A 94 19.94 -18.74 5.08
N LEU A 95 19.07 -17.92 5.67
CA LEU A 95 18.99 -17.72 7.12
C LEU A 95 18.58 -18.99 7.88
N ASP A 96 17.96 -19.94 7.19
CA ASP A 96 17.34 -21.13 7.79
C ASP A 96 18.13 -22.41 7.52
N VAL A 97 19.39 -22.27 7.07
CA VAL A 97 20.29 -23.39 6.79
C VAL A 97 20.45 -24.31 8.01
N HIS A 98 20.50 -23.74 9.21
CA HIS A 98 20.72 -24.47 10.46
C HIS A 98 19.46 -25.12 11.03
N LEU A 99 18.28 -24.82 10.50
CA LEU A 99 17.02 -25.34 11.03
C LEU A 99 16.80 -26.80 10.65
N THR A 100 16.43 -27.61 11.65
CA THR A 100 15.96 -28.99 11.48
C THR A 100 14.64 -29.05 10.71
N PRO A 101 14.24 -30.21 10.14
CA PRO A 101 12.96 -30.36 9.46
C PRO A 101 11.75 -29.97 10.33
N ARG A 102 11.82 -30.29 11.63
CA ARG A 102 10.79 -29.91 12.60
C ARG A 102 10.72 -28.39 12.76
N GLU A 103 11.84 -27.71 12.96
CA GLU A 103 11.86 -26.25 13.12
C GLU A 103 11.40 -25.54 11.83
N ARG A 104 11.74 -26.07 10.65
CA ARG A 104 11.25 -25.56 9.36
C ARG A 104 9.72 -25.64 9.25
N SER A 105 9.12 -26.74 9.72
CA SER A 105 7.66 -26.87 9.78
C SER A 105 7.04 -25.87 10.77
N GLN A 106 7.65 -25.70 11.95
CA GLN A 106 7.20 -24.74 12.96
C GLN A 106 7.29 -23.29 12.47
N ARG A 107 8.40 -22.91 11.83
CA ARG A 107 8.58 -21.60 11.19
C ARG A 107 7.46 -21.32 10.20
N THR A 108 7.13 -22.28 9.35
CA THR A 108 6.06 -22.15 8.35
C THR A 108 4.69 -21.99 9.01
N ALA A 109 4.42 -22.77 10.07
CA ALA A 109 3.19 -22.63 10.85
C ALA A 109 3.08 -21.26 11.55
N TRP A 110 4.17 -20.78 12.16
CA TRP A 110 4.22 -19.46 12.78
C TRP A 110 4.03 -18.33 11.78
N PHE A 111 4.64 -18.43 10.61
CA PHE A 111 4.45 -17.46 9.54
C PHE A 111 2.99 -17.39 9.10
N ALA A 112 2.36 -18.54 8.82
CA ALA A 112 0.95 -18.59 8.43
C ALA A 112 0.02 -18.08 9.54
N ASN A 113 0.33 -18.37 10.81
CA ASN A 113 -0.42 -17.86 11.95
C ASN A 113 -0.30 -16.33 12.08
N ALA A 114 0.91 -15.79 11.97
CA ALA A 114 1.15 -14.35 12.02
C ALA A 114 0.44 -13.62 10.86
N GLU A 115 0.53 -14.15 9.64
CA GLU A 115 -0.10 -13.54 8.46
C GLU A 115 -1.64 -13.55 8.56
N SER A 116 -2.23 -14.65 9.02
CA SER A 116 -3.69 -14.77 9.13
C SER A 116 -4.28 -14.00 10.31
N HIS A 117 -3.64 -14.00 11.48
CA HIS A 117 -4.22 -13.38 12.67
C HIS A 117 -3.73 -11.95 12.87
N LEU A 118 -2.41 -11.75 12.93
CA LEU A 118 -1.83 -10.43 13.18
C LEU A 118 -1.96 -9.53 11.94
N GLY A 119 -1.79 -10.09 10.75
CA GLY A 119 -2.00 -9.37 9.50
C GLY A 119 -3.43 -8.81 9.40
N ASP A 120 -4.44 -9.63 9.73
CA ASP A 120 -5.84 -9.21 9.68
C ASP A 120 -6.16 -8.11 10.69
N LEU A 121 -5.54 -8.13 11.89
CA LEU A 121 -5.69 -7.06 12.87
C LEU A 121 -5.07 -5.73 12.38
N VAL A 122 -3.90 -5.79 11.72
CA VAL A 122 -3.28 -4.61 11.11
C VAL A 122 -4.18 -4.05 10.01
N TYR A 123 -4.68 -4.90 9.12
CA TYR A 123 -5.58 -4.48 8.04
C TYR A 123 -6.92 -3.95 8.57
N HIS A 124 -7.47 -4.53 9.64
CA HIS A 124 -8.62 -3.99 10.34
C HIS A 124 -8.37 -2.56 10.81
N SER A 125 -7.26 -2.32 11.52
CA SER A 125 -6.89 -1.00 12.02
C SER A 125 -6.72 0.03 10.91
N LEU A 126 -6.15 -0.36 9.76
CA LEU A 126 -5.87 0.54 8.64
C LEU A 126 -7.08 0.81 7.75
N TYR A 127 -7.90 -0.20 7.46
CA TYR A 127 -8.93 -0.16 6.41
C TYR A 127 -10.37 -0.26 6.95
N SER A 128 -10.59 -1.01 8.03
CA SER A 128 -11.93 -1.17 8.59
C SER A 128 -12.28 -0.02 9.53
N ASN A 129 -11.37 0.39 10.41
CA ASN A 129 -11.62 1.49 11.34
C ASN A 129 -11.76 2.81 10.56
N GLN A 130 -12.95 3.40 10.63
CA GLN A 130 -13.29 4.59 9.85
C GLN A 130 -12.48 5.83 10.25
N ASP A 131 -12.19 5.99 11.54
CA ASP A 131 -11.42 7.13 12.04
C ASP A 131 -9.96 7.05 11.54
N ASN A 132 -9.36 5.86 11.56
CA ASN A 132 -8.02 5.64 11.01
C ASN A 132 -8.00 5.78 9.49
N TRP A 133 -9.00 5.22 8.80
CA TRP A 133 -9.11 5.32 7.35
C TRP A 133 -9.16 6.78 6.89
N THR A 134 -10.05 7.58 7.49
CA THR A 134 -10.27 8.98 7.07
C THR A 134 -9.11 9.91 7.43
N LYS A 135 -8.52 9.75 8.62
CA LYS A 135 -7.48 10.67 9.13
C LYS A 135 -6.07 10.29 8.68
N LEU A 136 -5.80 9.01 8.43
CA LEU A 136 -4.45 8.49 8.25
C LEU A 136 -4.29 7.75 6.91
N THR A 137 -4.96 6.62 6.74
CA THR A 137 -4.69 5.69 5.62
C THR A 137 -5.09 6.25 4.26
N ALA A 138 -6.30 6.82 4.13
CA ALA A 138 -6.79 7.35 2.86
C ALA A 138 -5.96 8.54 2.38
N ALA A 139 -5.56 9.42 3.31
CA ALA A 139 -4.71 10.56 3.02
C ALA A 139 -3.32 10.10 2.56
N ALA A 140 -2.72 9.15 3.28
CA ALA A 140 -1.42 8.57 2.93
C ALA A 140 -1.45 7.87 1.56
N LEU A 141 -2.47 7.07 1.28
CA LEU A 141 -2.64 6.47 -0.05
C LEU A 141 -2.85 7.54 -1.11
N GLY A 142 -3.62 8.59 -0.83
CA GLY A 142 -3.89 9.68 -1.76
C GLY A 142 -2.65 10.46 -2.21
N THR A 143 -1.60 10.54 -1.38
CA THR A 143 -0.32 11.20 -1.76
C THR A 143 0.55 10.33 -2.67
N MET A 144 0.35 9.02 -2.67
CA MET A 144 1.14 8.06 -3.49
C MET A 144 0.74 8.08 -4.97
N TYR A 145 -0.41 8.64 -5.31
CA TYR A 145 -0.97 8.59 -6.66
C TYR A 145 -1.12 9.98 -7.28
N PRO A 146 -0.88 10.11 -8.59
CA PRO A 146 -1.21 11.33 -9.33
C PRO A 146 -2.73 11.50 -9.48
N VAL A 147 -3.15 12.70 -9.87
CA VAL A 147 -4.51 12.92 -10.38
C VAL A 147 -4.65 12.21 -11.73
N PRO A 148 -5.74 11.45 -12.00
CA PRO A 148 -6.95 11.29 -11.19
C PRO A 148 -6.96 10.09 -10.24
N GLN A 149 -5.93 9.23 -10.27
CA GLN A 149 -5.84 7.97 -9.53
C GLN A 149 -6.06 8.13 -8.02
N LYS A 150 -5.57 9.24 -7.43
CA LYS A 150 -5.74 9.52 -6.01
C LYS A 150 -7.19 9.53 -5.51
N TYR A 151 -8.18 9.75 -6.38
CA TYR A 151 -9.59 9.85 -5.98
C TYR A 151 -10.30 8.49 -5.89
N TYR A 152 -9.83 7.47 -6.62
CA TYR A 152 -10.53 6.17 -6.69
C TYR A 152 -9.66 4.99 -6.25
N VAL A 153 -8.33 5.05 -6.42
CA VAL A 153 -7.44 3.94 -6.08
C VAL A 153 -7.44 3.62 -4.59
N PRO A 154 -7.38 4.59 -3.65
CA PRO A 154 -7.43 4.28 -2.23
C PRO A 154 -8.69 3.48 -1.85
N ARG A 155 -9.86 3.88 -2.39
CA ARG A 155 -11.12 3.17 -2.14
C ARG A 155 -11.09 1.76 -2.71
N ARG A 156 -10.58 1.58 -3.93
CA ARG A 156 -10.39 0.25 -4.54
C ARG A 156 -9.50 -0.66 -3.68
N ILE A 157 -8.41 -0.11 -3.11
CA ILE A 157 -7.54 -0.86 -2.18
C ILE A 157 -8.31 -1.25 -0.92
N ARG A 158 -9.03 -0.30 -0.30
CA ARG A 158 -9.86 -0.58 0.88
C ARG A 158 -10.87 -1.71 0.61
N ASP A 159 -11.55 -1.65 -0.53
CA ASP A 159 -12.56 -2.63 -0.93
C ASP A 159 -11.94 -4.03 -1.16
N SER A 160 -10.67 -4.11 -1.58
CA SER A 160 -9.98 -5.40 -1.75
C SER A 160 -9.79 -6.18 -0.44
N TYR A 161 -9.69 -5.48 0.70
CA TYR A 161 -9.58 -6.11 2.02
C TYR A 161 -10.95 -6.44 2.64
N HIS A 162 -12.05 -5.95 2.08
CA HIS A 162 -13.40 -6.15 2.63
C HIS A 162 -13.74 -7.63 2.80
N LEU A 163 -13.60 -8.45 1.75
CA LEU A 163 -13.97 -9.87 1.80
C LEU A 163 -13.17 -10.64 2.86
N ARG A 164 -11.86 -10.39 2.93
CA ARG A 164 -10.96 -11.03 3.90
C ARG A 164 -11.33 -10.66 5.34
N LEU A 165 -11.50 -9.36 5.62
CA LEU A 165 -11.83 -8.88 6.96
C LEU A 165 -13.25 -9.23 7.38
N ALA A 166 -14.22 -9.23 6.45
CA ALA A 166 -15.59 -9.66 6.74
C ALA A 166 -15.65 -11.14 7.11
N ALA A 167 -14.92 -12.00 6.39
CA ALA A 167 -14.81 -13.42 6.72
C ALA A 167 -14.18 -13.65 8.12
N ALA A 168 -13.22 -12.82 8.51
CA ALA A 168 -12.61 -12.84 9.83
C ALA A 168 -13.49 -12.21 10.94
N GLY A 169 -14.66 -11.63 10.60
CA GLY A 169 -15.49 -10.89 11.56
C GLY A 169 -14.88 -9.56 12.03
N LEU A 170 -13.85 -9.08 11.33
CA LEU A 170 -13.11 -7.87 11.63
C LEU A 170 -13.52 -6.69 10.74
N TRP A 171 -14.64 -6.78 10.00
CA TRP A 171 -15.15 -5.64 9.26
C TRP A 171 -16.21 -4.89 10.08
N GLN A 172 -15.91 -3.65 10.43
CA GLN A 172 -16.84 -2.73 11.09
C GLN A 172 -17.73 -2.06 10.04
N PRO A 173 -19.07 -2.25 10.11
CA PRO A 173 -19.99 -1.48 9.31
C PRO A 173 -19.83 -0.01 9.62
N PHE A 174 -19.98 0.83 8.60
CA PHE A 174 -20.05 2.27 8.79
C PHE A 174 -21.32 2.59 9.59
N VAL A 175 -21.15 3.01 10.84
CA VAL A 175 -22.20 3.67 11.62
C VAL A 175 -22.00 5.16 11.38
N GLU A 176 -22.94 5.80 10.70
CA GLU A 176 -23.02 7.26 10.70
C GLU A 176 -23.30 7.69 12.13
N ASP A 177 -22.27 8.13 12.86
CA ASP A 177 -22.48 8.84 14.11
C ASP A 177 -23.27 10.12 13.79
N PRO A 178 -24.55 10.23 14.20
CA PRO A 178 -25.37 11.40 13.89
C PRO A 178 -24.82 12.68 14.53
N GLU A 179 -23.88 12.56 15.48
CA GLU A 179 -23.23 13.70 16.13
C GLU A 179 -22.01 14.25 15.36
N LYS A 180 -21.44 13.49 14.40
CA LYS A 180 -20.26 13.89 13.63
C LYS A 180 -20.58 14.49 12.26
N SER A 181 -21.86 14.60 11.88
CA SER A 181 -22.28 15.41 10.72
C SER A 181 -22.10 16.89 11.05
N LYS A 182 -20.85 17.35 11.06
CA LYS A 182 -20.54 18.77 11.02
C LYS A 182 -21.18 19.32 9.74
N GLU A 183 -22.14 20.21 9.96
CA GLU A 183 -22.79 21.10 9.02
C GLU A 183 -21.99 21.23 7.72
N SER A 184 -22.49 20.63 6.64
CA SER A 184 -21.96 20.97 5.32
C SER A 184 -22.19 22.47 5.12
N PRO A 185 -21.20 23.24 4.64
CA PRO A 185 -21.38 24.67 4.36
C PRO A 185 -22.50 24.94 3.34
N PHE A 186 -22.90 23.91 2.61
CA PHE A 186 -24.12 23.87 1.83
C PHE A 186 -25.24 23.21 2.63
N SER A 187 -25.77 23.95 3.60
CA SER A 187 -27.02 23.55 4.24
C SER A 187 -28.10 23.43 3.17
N LYS A 188 -28.68 22.22 3.02
CA LYS A 188 -29.79 21.96 2.09
C LYS A 188 -31.06 22.76 2.44
N GLU A 189 -31.08 23.39 3.62
CA GLU A 189 -32.19 24.20 4.14
C GLU A 189 -32.10 25.68 3.76
N ALA A 190 -31.03 26.13 3.10
CA ALA A 190 -30.98 27.49 2.58
C ALA A 190 -31.98 27.65 1.43
N LYS A 191 -33.12 28.30 1.71
CA LYS A 191 -34.09 28.71 0.70
C LYS A 191 -33.32 29.49 -0.39
N PRO A 192 -33.43 29.13 -1.68
CA PRO A 192 -32.74 29.85 -2.73
C PRO A 192 -33.10 31.34 -2.63
N PRO A 193 -32.13 32.25 -2.68
CA PRO A 193 -32.39 33.68 -2.52
C PRO A 193 -33.40 34.13 -3.56
N THR A 194 -34.36 34.94 -3.15
CA THR A 194 -35.41 35.44 -4.04
C THR A 194 -34.80 36.39 -5.08
N LYS A 195 -35.43 36.51 -6.26
CA LYS A 195 -34.92 37.37 -7.36
C LYS A 195 -34.66 38.81 -6.91
N GLU A 196 -35.45 39.31 -5.96
CA GLU A 196 -35.32 40.65 -5.38
C GLU A 196 -34.09 40.80 -4.48
N GLU A 197 -33.68 39.73 -3.78
CA GLU A 197 -32.47 39.69 -2.95
C GLU A 197 -31.20 39.56 -3.81
N LEU A 198 -31.24 38.79 -4.90
CA LEU A 198 -30.13 38.74 -5.86
C LEU A 198 -29.92 40.10 -6.55
N ALA A 199 -31.01 40.79 -6.93
CA ALA A 199 -30.93 42.08 -7.61
C ALA A 199 -30.34 43.20 -6.73
N LYS A 200 -30.48 43.09 -5.41
CA LYS A 200 -29.91 44.04 -4.44
C LYS A 200 -28.46 43.74 -4.07
N ASN A 201 -27.89 42.61 -4.50
CA ASN A 201 -26.53 42.23 -4.13
C ASN A 201 -25.51 42.97 -5.03
N PRO A 202 -24.76 43.96 -4.50
CA PRO A 202 -23.88 44.81 -5.30
C PRO A 202 -22.69 44.03 -5.90
N SER A 203 -22.35 42.86 -5.34
CA SER A 203 -21.29 41.99 -5.87
C SER A 203 -21.71 41.32 -7.18
N LEU A 204 -22.97 40.92 -7.31
CA LEU A 204 -23.52 40.31 -8.53
C LEU A 204 -23.65 41.35 -9.64
N ALA A 205 -24.19 42.54 -9.34
CA ALA A 205 -24.27 43.63 -10.31
C ALA A 205 -22.89 43.96 -10.92
N ARG A 206 -21.85 44.08 -10.09
CA ARG A 206 -20.47 44.32 -10.54
C ARG A 206 -19.88 43.18 -11.39
N ALA A 207 -20.27 41.94 -11.14
CA ALA A 207 -19.80 40.78 -11.90
C ALA A 207 -20.43 40.72 -13.29
N PHE A 208 -21.70 41.08 -13.42
CA PHE A 208 -22.42 41.09 -14.70
C PHE A 208 -22.18 42.35 -15.53
N ASP A 209 -21.87 43.49 -14.90
CA ASP A 209 -21.49 44.71 -15.63
C ASP A 209 -20.10 44.60 -16.28
N LYS A 210 -19.19 43.80 -15.70
CA LYS A 210 -17.86 43.53 -16.30
C LYS A 210 -17.92 42.75 -17.61
N GLN A 211 -19.03 42.10 -17.94
CA GLN A 211 -19.21 41.39 -19.22
C GLN A 211 -19.85 42.26 -20.31
N LYS A 212 -20.37 43.46 -19.98
CA LYS A 212 -20.98 44.37 -20.96
C LYS A 212 -20.02 45.41 -21.54
N ALA A 213 -18.78 45.45 -21.06
CA ALA A 213 -17.73 46.35 -21.55
C ALA A 213 -16.69 45.55 -22.35
N CYS A 214 -17.10 44.98 -23.47
CA CYS A 214 -16.27 44.57 -24.60
C CYS A 214 -17.07 44.81 -25.88
#